data_AF-A0A5K0W1I8-F1
#
_entry.id   AF-A0A5K0W1I8-F1
#
_cell.length_a   1.000
_cell.length_b   1.000
_cell.length_c   1.000
_cell.angle_alpha   90.00
_cell.angle_beta   90.00
_cell.angle_gamma   90.00
#
_symmetry.space_group_name_H-M   'P 1'
#
loop_
_entity.id
_entity.type
_entity.pdbx_description
1 polymer ?
#
loop_
_entity_poly.entity_id
_entity_poly.type
_entity_poly.pdbx_seq_one_letter_code
_entity_poly.pdbx_strand_id
1 'polypeptide(L)'
;MEEGLISVDKWTTVSQVYFLTHLHSDHTQGLTPKWSKGPLYCSPITARLFPVRFPGFDMLLVRVLEAGKPQTLTLVSRSSHSKVLVEVTAIDARHCP
;
A
#
# COMPACT_ATOMS: atom_id res chain seq x y z
N MET A 1 13.68 -6.67 -9.34
CA MET A 1 12.32 -6.93 -8.83
C MET A 1 11.41 -6.95 -10.05
N GLU A 2 10.57 -7.96 -10.22
CA GLU A 2 9.68 -8.05 -11.37
C GLU A 2 8.73 -6.84 -11.41
N GLU A 3 8.56 -6.23 -12.59
CA GLU A 3 7.71 -5.06 -12.74
C GLU A 3 6.25 -5.38 -12.43
N GLY A 4 5.58 -4.47 -11.71
CA GLY A 4 4.14 -4.57 -11.45
C GLY A 4 3.74 -5.56 -10.34
N LEU A 5 4.65 -5.97 -9.46
CA LEU A 5 4.27 -6.67 -8.23
C LEU A 5 3.84 -5.68 -7.13
N ILE A 6 4.69 -4.69 -6.86
CA ILE A 6 4.58 -3.77 -5.74
C ILE A 6 4.69 -2.33 -6.25
N SER A 7 3.85 -1.44 -5.73
CA SER A 7 4.02 0.01 -5.86
C SER A 7 4.04 0.66 -4.48
N VAL A 8 4.88 1.68 -4.31
CA VAL A 8 4.97 2.49 -3.08
C VAL A 8 4.77 3.95 -3.47
N ASP A 9 3.75 4.61 -2.90
CA ASP A 9 3.37 6.00 -3.17
C ASP A 9 3.15 6.35 -4.64
N LYS A 10 2.94 5.32 -5.47
CA LYS A 10 2.71 5.43 -6.91
C LYS A 10 1.37 4.81 -7.26
N TRP A 11 0.48 5.64 -7.80
CA TRP A 11 -0.94 5.30 -7.97
C TRP A 11 -1.36 5.18 -9.43
N THR A 12 -0.50 5.59 -10.37
CA THR A 12 -0.75 5.50 -11.81
C THR A 12 -0.36 4.13 -12.39
N THR A 13 0.60 3.45 -11.77
CA THR A 13 1.05 2.11 -12.16
C THR A 13 -0.01 1.02 -11.89
N VAL A 14 0.19 -0.15 -12.48
CA VAL A 14 -0.57 -1.37 -12.19
C VAL A 14 0.34 -2.31 -11.40
N SER A 15 -0.04 -2.61 -10.17
CA SER A 15 0.62 -3.54 -9.26
C SER A 15 -0.40 -4.42 -8.53
N GLN A 16 0.06 -5.55 -7.99
CA GLN A 16 -0.80 -6.44 -7.19
C GLN A 16 -1.06 -5.90 -5.79
N VAL A 17 -0.07 -5.20 -5.22
CA VAL A 17 -0.18 -4.57 -3.90
C VAL A 17 0.43 -3.17 -3.93
N TYR A 18 -0.10 -2.31 -3.08
CA TYR A 18 0.29 -0.90 -2.99
C TYR A 18 0.61 -0.55 -1.54
N PHE A 19 1.59 0.32 -1.33
CA PHE A 19 1.95 0.82 -0.02
C PHE A 19 1.86 2.34 -0.02
N LEU A 20 1.22 2.90 1.00
CA LEU A 20 1.27 4.32 1.30
C LEU A 20 2.19 4.50 2.50
N THR A 21 3.30 5.20 2.32
CA THR A 21 4.27 5.43 3.40
C THR A 21 3.70 6.36 4.47
N HIS A 22 3.11 7.48 4.04
CA HIS A 22 2.47 8.47 4.90
C HIS A 22 1.53 9.39 4.10
N LEU A 23 0.66 10.12 4.80
CA LEU A 23 -0.47 10.83 4.20
C LEU A 23 -0.16 12.27 3.74
N HIS A 24 1.01 12.51 3.17
CA HIS A 24 1.30 13.79 2.51
C HIS A 24 0.78 13.83 1.06
N SER A 25 0.55 15.03 0.54
CA SER A 25 -0.10 15.23 -0.77
C SER A 25 0.74 14.78 -1.95
N ASP A 26 2.06 14.93 -1.88
CA ASP A 26 3.02 14.48 -2.88
C ASP A 26 3.11 12.95 -2.95
N HIS A 27 2.90 12.25 -1.82
CA HIS A 27 2.85 10.79 -1.76
C HIS A 27 1.50 10.18 -2.17
N THR A 28 0.49 11.02 -2.42
CA THR A 28 -0.88 10.58 -2.76
C THR A 28 -1.36 11.02 -4.15
N GLN A 29 -0.46 11.52 -4.99
CA GLN A 29 -0.81 12.03 -6.32
C GLN A 29 -1.35 10.92 -7.23
N GLY A 30 -2.62 11.01 -7.60
CA GLY A 30 -3.32 10.03 -8.42
C GLY A 30 -4.08 8.96 -7.64
N LEU A 31 -4.01 8.96 -6.30
CA LEU A 31 -4.90 8.17 -5.45
C LEU A 31 -6.25 8.87 -5.35
N THR A 32 -7.33 8.13 -5.53
CA THR A 32 -8.70 8.68 -5.50
C THR A 32 -9.64 7.77 -4.71
N PRO A 33 -10.78 8.27 -4.21
CA PRO A 33 -11.80 7.45 -3.56
C PRO A 33 -12.34 6.29 -4.42
N LYS A 34 -12.23 6.37 -5.75
CA LYS A 34 -12.65 5.32 -6.70
C LYS A 34 -11.60 4.22 -6.89
N TRP A 35 -10.65 4.09 -5.98
CA TRP A 35 -9.56 3.12 -6.07
C TRP A 35 -10.09 1.70 -6.12
N SER A 36 -9.61 0.92 -7.08
CA SER A 36 -9.99 -0.48 -7.26
C SER A 36 -8.86 -1.36 -7.80
N LYS A 37 -7.62 -0.84 -7.83
CA LYS A 37 -6.49 -1.54 -8.45
C LYS A 37 -5.88 -2.64 -7.59
N GLY A 38 -6.16 -2.66 -6.28
CA GLY A 38 -5.64 -3.65 -5.35
C GLY A 38 -5.58 -3.16 -3.90
N PRO A 39 -5.17 -4.02 -2.95
CA PRO A 39 -5.04 -3.66 -1.55
C PRO A 39 -3.93 -2.62 -1.34
N LEU A 40 -4.21 -1.68 -0.45
CA LEU A 40 -3.32 -0.61 -0.02
C LEU A 40 -2.91 -0.86 1.42
N TYR A 41 -1.61 -1.01 1.64
CA TYR A 41 -1.00 -1.23 2.95
C TYR A 41 -0.45 0.08 3.51
N CYS A 42 -0.69 0.36 4.78
CA CYS A 42 -0.18 1.56 5.45
C CYS A 42 -0.08 1.36 6.98
N SER A 43 0.48 2.34 7.68
CA SER A 43 0.56 2.31 9.16
C SER A 43 -0.83 2.43 9.81
N PRO A 44 -1.01 2.03 11.09
CA PRO A 44 -2.28 2.20 11.80
C PRO A 44 -2.75 3.65 11.84
N ILE A 45 -1.81 4.60 11.97
CA ILE A 45 -2.13 6.03 12.02
C ILE A 45 -2.57 6.54 10.65
N THR A 46 -1.86 6.15 9.57
CA THR A 46 -2.27 6.49 8.20
C THR A 46 -3.66 5.93 7.91
N ALA A 47 -3.95 4.68 8.27
CA ALA A 47 -5.27 4.06 8.09
C ALA A 47 -6.38 4.81 8.83
N ARG A 48 -6.10 5.33 10.04
CA ARG A 48 -7.05 6.13 10.83
C ARG A 48 -7.36 7.48 10.20
N LEU A 49 -6.36 8.13 9.60
CA LEU A 49 -6.50 9.44 8.95
C LEU A 49 -7.03 9.34 7.52
N PHE A 50 -6.92 8.16 6.90
CA PHE A 50 -7.25 7.92 5.50
C PHE A 50 -8.67 8.37 5.10
N PRO A 51 -9.75 8.06 5.85
CA PRO A 51 -11.10 8.47 5.47
C PRO A 51 -11.32 9.98 5.46
N VAL A 52 -10.56 10.72 6.26
CA VAL A 52 -10.63 12.19 6.29
C VAL A 52 -10.03 12.78 5.00
N ARG A 53 -8.93 12.19 4.52
CA ARG A 53 -8.27 12.63 3.28
C ARG A 53 -8.98 12.15 2.01
N PHE A 54 -9.57 10.96 2.06
CA PHE A 54 -10.30 10.32 0.96
C PHE A 54 -11.71 9.89 1.37
N PRO A 55 -12.65 10.85 1.54
CA PRO A 55 -14.03 10.51 1.84
C PRO A 55 -14.62 9.58 0.77
N GLY A 56 -15.28 8.50 1.20
CA GLY A 56 -15.90 7.53 0.30
C GLY A 56 -14.96 6.49 -0.30
N PHE A 57 -13.69 6.43 0.14
CA PHE A 57 -12.79 5.34 -0.24
C PHE A 57 -13.27 4.01 0.35
N ASP A 58 -13.15 2.92 -0.42
CA ASP A 58 -13.46 1.58 0.07
C ASP A 58 -12.40 1.10 1.08
N MET A 59 -12.73 1.23 2.36
CA MET A 59 -11.83 0.82 3.45
C MET A 59 -11.60 -0.70 3.49
N LEU A 60 -12.37 -1.52 2.76
CA LEU A 60 -12.08 -2.95 2.57
C LEU A 60 -10.84 -3.19 1.71
N LEU A 61 -10.29 -2.17 1.06
CA LEU A 61 -9.00 -2.24 0.36
C LEU A 61 -7.81 -1.82 1.23
N VAL A 62 -8.05 -1.16 2.37
CA VAL A 62 -6.98 -0.71 3.27
C VAL A 62 -6.56 -1.86 4.19
N ARG A 63 -5.25 -2.06 4.32
CA ARG A 63 -4.61 -3.07 5.17
C ARG A 63 -3.60 -2.36 6.08
N VAL A 64 -3.60 -2.74 7.35
CA VAL A 64 -2.69 -2.13 8.34
C VAL A 64 -1.41 -2.97 8.43
N LEU A 65 -0.27 -2.29 8.46
CA LEU A 65 1.04 -2.85 8.79
C LEU A 65 1.51 -2.26 10.11
N GLU A 66 1.66 -3.12 11.12
CA GLU A 66 2.24 -2.74 12.41
C GLU A 66 3.76 -2.53 12.28
N ALA A 67 4.27 -1.45 12.85
CA ALA A 67 5.70 -1.18 12.83
C ALA A 67 6.50 -2.27 13.58
N GLY A 68 7.62 -2.68 13.00
CA GLY A 68 8.51 -3.70 13.54
C GLY A 68 7.99 -5.14 13.46
N LYS A 69 6.79 -5.37 12.91
CA LYS A 69 6.24 -6.72 12.73
C LYS A 69 6.37 -7.16 11.27
N PRO A 70 7.13 -8.22 10.98
CA PRO A 70 7.18 -8.80 9.64
C PRO A 70 5.81 -9.37 9.24
N GLN A 71 5.43 -9.16 7.98
CA GLN A 71 4.24 -9.73 7.39
C GLN A 71 4.58 -10.33 6.02
N THR A 72 4.16 -11.57 5.79
CA THR A 72 4.34 -12.25 4.50
C THR A 72 3.16 -11.99 3.57
N LEU A 73 3.45 -11.56 2.35
CA LEU A 73 2.51 -11.39 1.25
C LEU A 73 2.79 -12.46 0.19
N THR A 74 1.73 -13.04 -0.36
CA THR A 74 1.82 -13.95 -1.51
C THR A 74 1.40 -13.20 -2.76
N LEU A 75 2.33 -13.00 -3.67
CA LEU A 75 2.11 -12.38 -4.99
C LEU A 75 2.27 -13.44 -6.08
N VAL A 76 1.92 -13.09 -7.31
CA VAL A 76 2.08 -13.97 -8.47
C VAL A 76 3.01 -13.31 -9.47
N SER A 77 4.07 -14.01 -9.87
CA SER A 77 4.94 -13.56 -10.95
C SER A 77 4.13 -13.46 -12.25
N ARG A 78 4.23 -12.33 -12.97
CA ARG A 78 3.51 -12.14 -14.24
C ARG A 78 4.17 -12.93 -15.37
N SER A 79 5.48 -13.14 -15.29
CA SER A 79 6.27 -13.86 -16.29
C SER A 79 6.15 -15.37 -16.13
N SER A 80 6.33 -15.90 -14.93
CA SER A 80 6.32 -17.35 -14.67
C SER A 80 4.99 -17.90 -14.17
N HIS A 81 4.03 -17.04 -13.80
CA HIS A 81 2.80 -17.40 -13.08
C HIS A 81 3.04 -18.14 -11.75
N SER A 82 4.28 -18.16 -11.25
CA SER A 82 4.60 -18.80 -9.98
C SER A 82 4.29 -17.87 -8.80
N LYS A 83 4.03 -18.45 -7.62
CA LYS A 83 3.90 -17.66 -6.39
C LYS A 83 5.24 -17.05 -6.01
N VAL A 84 5.21 -15.80 -5.56
CA VAL A 84 6.35 -15.05 -5.02
C VAL A 84 5.98 -14.65 -3.59
N LEU A 85 6.79 -15.08 -2.63
CA LEU A 85 6.63 -14.68 -1.23
C LEU A 85 7.45 -13.41 -0.98
N VAL A 86 6.79 -12.40 -0.43
CA VAL A 86 7.41 -11.13 -0.05
C VAL A 86 7.21 -10.92 1.43
N GLU A 87 8.28 -10.75 2.18
CA GLU A 87 8.21 -10.32 3.57
C GLU A 87 8.36 -8.80 3.63
N VAL A 88 7.44 -8.13 4.31
CA VAL A 88 7.46 -6.68 4.52
C VAL A 88 7.48 -6.38 6.01
N THR A 89 8.32 -5.44 6.41
CA THR A 89 8.34 -4.89 7.78
C THR A 89 8.27 -3.39 7.68
N ALA A 90 7.23 -2.78 8.27
CA ALA A 90 7.15 -1.34 8.40
C ALA A 90 8.14 -0.87 9.48
N ILE A 91 8.86 0.22 9.22
CA ILE A 91 9.81 0.83 10.16
C ILE A 91 9.36 2.29 10.38
N ASP A 92 9.43 2.76 11.62
CA ASP A 92 9.13 4.16 11.94
C ASP A 92 10.12 5.10 11.22
N ALA A 93 9.59 5.96 10.35
CA ALA A 93 10.36 6.91 9.57
C ALA A 93 10.73 8.17 10.33
N ARG A 94 10.14 8.42 11.52
CA ARG A 94 10.32 9.65 12.31
C ARG A 94 10.08 10.93 11.50
N HIS A 95 9.01 10.94 10.72
CA HIS A 95 8.65 12.03 9.81
C HIS A 95 7.35 12.72 10.19
N CYS A 96 6.23 11.99 10.17
CA CYS A 96 4.90 12.48 10.57
C CYS A 96 4.09 11.35 11.25
N PRO A 97 2.90 11.65 11.83
CA PRO A 97 2.04 10.66 12.48
C PRO A 97 1.38 9.67 11.51
#